data_AF-A0A1R1DU05-F1
#
_entry.id   AF-A0A1R1DU05-F1
#
_cell.length_a   1.000
_cell.length_b   1.000
_cell.length_c   1.000
_cell.angle_alpha   90.00
_cell.angle_beta   90.00
_cell.angle_gamma   90.00
#
_symmetry.space_group_name_H-M   'P 1'
#
loop_
_entity.id
_entity.type
_entity.pdbx_description
1 polymer ?
#
loop_
_entity_poly.entity_id
_entity_poly.type
_entity_poly.pdbx_seq_one_letter_code
_entity_poly.pdbx_strand_id
1 'polypeptide(L)' 'MKDLEEHNNDNEIPSFNSVTEHYHNIVGYPNKKIIWSTMPKVLRWFGYFFFTVMGIGAIVLLFIIIISLFH' A
#
# COMPACT_ATOMS: atom_id res chain seq x y z
N MET A 1 37.33 3.73 49.52
CA MET A 1 37.06 2.28 49.64
C MET A 1 35.62 2.05 49.24
N LYS A 2 35.42 1.13 48.29
CA LYS A 2 34.16 0.72 47.64
C LYS A 2 33.72 1.70 46.56
N ASP A 3 34.30 1.65 45.37
CA ASP A 3 34.32 0.52 44.40
C ASP A 3 32.88 0.12 44.05
N LEU A 4 32.45 0.49 42.84
CA LEU A 4 31.98 -0.41 41.78
C LEU A 4 31.16 0.39 40.78
N GLU A 5 31.88 0.95 39.80
CA GLU A 5 31.32 1.22 38.49
C GLU A 5 30.79 -0.10 37.92
N GLU A 6 29.46 -0.24 37.85
CA GLU A 6 28.83 -1.35 37.16
C GLU A 6 28.88 -1.08 35.66
N HIS A 7 30.07 -1.34 35.11
CA HIS A 7 30.34 -1.43 33.69
C HIS A 7 29.67 -2.70 33.13
N ASN A 8 28.34 -2.69 32.97
CA ASN A 8 27.63 -3.75 32.23
C ASN A 8 27.91 -3.58 30.74
N ASN A 9 29.09 -4.09 30.35
CA ASN A 9 29.37 -4.62 29.02
C ASN A 9 28.53 -5.87 28.79
N ASP A 10 27.21 -5.71 28.66
CA ASP A 10 26.38 -6.73 28.07
C ASP A 10 26.43 -6.51 26.57
N ASN A 11 27.41 -7.18 25.96
CA ASN A 11 27.54 -7.47 24.54
C ASN A 11 26.24 -7.18 23.80
N GLU A 12 26.20 -6.05 23.09
CA GLU A 12 25.11 -5.64 22.21
C GLU A 12 25.01 -6.66 21.07
N ILE A 13 24.47 -7.85 21.35
CA ILE A 13 23.91 -8.72 20.33
C ILE A 13 22.71 -7.91 19.86
N PRO A 14 22.74 -7.29 18.67
CA PRO A 14 21.61 -6.52 18.22
C PRO A 14 20.45 -7.52 18.16
N SER A 15 19.46 -7.32 19.03
CA SER A 15 18.33 -8.23 19.11
C SER A 15 17.79 -8.40 17.69
N PHE A 16 17.45 -9.62 17.29
CA PHE A 16 16.92 -9.87 15.95
C PHE A 16 15.77 -8.91 15.61
N ASN A 17 15.04 -8.42 16.61
CA ASN A 17 14.03 -7.38 16.46
C ASN A 17 14.61 -6.02 16.01
N SER A 18 15.73 -5.55 16.55
CA SER A 18 16.34 -4.27 16.14
C SER A 18 16.92 -4.32 14.73
N VAL A 19 17.52 -5.44 14.31
CA VAL A 19 18.03 -5.61 12.94
C VAL A 19 16.88 -5.77 11.96
N THR A 20 15.85 -6.55 12.31
CA THR A 20 14.67 -6.74 11.46
C THR A 20 13.88 -5.45 11.33
N GLU A 21 13.72 -4.68 12.41
CA GLU A 21 13.02 -3.40 12.40
C GLU A 21 13.81 -2.32 11.65
N HIS A 22 15.14 -2.30 11.79
CA HIS A 22 16.00 -1.45 10.97
C HIS A 22 15.93 -1.81 9.49
N TYR A 23 15.97 -3.11 9.16
CA TYR A 23 15.81 -3.57 7.78
C TYR A 23 14.42 -3.24 7.25
N HIS A 24 13.36 -3.43 8.04
CA HIS A 24 11.99 -3.07 7.70
C HIS A 24 11.86 -1.57 7.43
N ASN A 25 12.53 -0.73 8.22
CA ASN A 25 12.52 0.71 8.07
C ASN A 25 13.34 1.18 6.85
N ILE A 26 14.48 0.53 6.55
CA ILE A 26 15.31 0.82 5.37
C ILE A 26 14.62 0.36 4.08
N VAL A 27 14.12 -0.88 4.05
CA VAL A 27 13.50 -1.46 2.86
C VAL A 27 12.09 -0.93 2.63
N GLY A 28 11.50 -0.29 3.65
CA GLY A 28 10.25 0.46 3.55
C GLY A 28 9.15 -0.37 2.91
N TYR A 29 8.59 -1.33 3.64
CA TYR A 29 7.36 -1.96 3.16
C TYR A 29 6.24 -0.91 3.11
N PRO A 30 5.58 -0.70 1.96
CA PRO A 30 4.48 0.25 1.86
C PRO A 30 3.26 -0.32 2.60
N ASN A 31 3.21 -0.16 3.93
CA ASN A 31 2.05 -0.50 4.77
C ASN A 31 0.97 0.60 4.73
N LYS A 32 1.20 1.65 3.94
CA LYS A 32 0.27 2.76 3.80
C LYS A 32 -0.88 2.30 2.92
N LYS A 33 -2.08 2.18 3.52
CA LYS A 33 -3.33 2.00 2.76
C LYS A 33 -3.33 2.99 1.60
N ILE A 34 -3.64 2.48 0.41
CA ILE A 34 -3.63 3.28 -0.82
C ILE A 34 -4.65 4.39 -0.68
N ILE A 35 -4.17 5.58 -0.35
CA ILE A 35 -4.97 6.80 -0.26
C ILE A 35 -5.04 7.34 -1.69
N TRP A 36 -6.24 7.31 -2.28
CA TRP A 36 -6.52 7.79 -3.63
C TRP A 36 -6.07 9.24 -3.86
N SER A 37 -6.05 10.07 -2.82
CA SER A 37 -5.57 11.46 -2.90
C SER A 37 -4.04 11.60 -2.96
N THR A 38 -3.27 10.55 -2.63
CA THR A 38 -1.80 10.55 -2.76
C THR A 38 -1.28 9.98 -4.07
N MET A 39 -2.17 9.55 -4.98
CA MET A 39 -1.76 9.09 -6.30
C MET A 39 -1.33 10.26 -7.20
N PRO A 40 -0.36 10.05 -8.12
CA PRO A 40 0.01 11.07 -9.10
C PRO A 40 -1.18 11.41 -10.00
N LYS A 41 -1.29 12.70 -10.38
CA LYS A 41 -2.44 13.25 -11.12
C LYS A 41 -2.76 12.46 -12.39
N VAL A 42 -1.73 12.00 -13.10
CA VAL A 42 -1.85 11.20 -14.33
C VAL A 42 -2.57 9.88 -14.08
N LEU A 43 -2.17 9.14 -13.04
CA LEU A 43 -2.76 7.85 -12.72
C LEU A 43 -4.21 8.00 -12.26
N ARG A 44 -4.50 9.07 -11.52
CA ARG A 44 -5.85 9.40 -11.09
C ARG A 44 -6.75 9.72 -12.29
N TRP A 45 -6.26 10.47 -13.27
CA TRP A 45 -7.02 10.79 -14.49
C TRP A 45 -7.23 9.56 -15.38
N PHE A 46 -6.21 8.71 -15.52
CA PHE A 46 -6.34 7.42 -16.19
C PHE A 46 -7.41 6.54 -15.54
N GLY A 47 -7.40 6.45 -14.21
CA GLY A 47 -8.43 5.73 -13.46
C GLY A 47 -9.83 6.26 -13.76
N TYR A 48 -10.04 7.58 -13.68
CA TYR A 48 -11.34 8.17 -14.02
C TYR A 48 -11.76 7.88 -15.45
N PHE A 49 -10.87 8.07 -16.43
CA PHE A 49 -11.17 7.77 -17.83
C PHE A 49 -11.56 6.31 -18.03
N PHE A 50 -10.79 5.39 -17.47
CA PHE A 50 -11.04 3.95 -17.59
C PHE A 50 -12.37 3.56 -16.96
N PHE A 51 -12.65 4.00 -15.73
CA PHE A 51 -13.92 3.70 -15.05
C PHE A 51 -15.12 4.33 -15.76
N THR A 52 -14.97 5.53 -16.33
CA THR A 52 -16.03 6.17 -17.11
C THR A 52 -16.32 5.37 -18.39
N VAL A 53 -15.30 5.00 -19.17
CA VAL A 53 -15.48 4.20 -20.39
C VAL A 53 -16.07 2.83 -20.06
N MET A 54 -15.57 2.18 -19.00
CA MET A 54 -16.07 0.87 -18.56
C MET A 54 -17.53 0.96 -18.09
N GLY A 55 -17.90 2.02 -17.36
CA GLY A 55 -19.27 2.26 -16.93
C GLY A 55 -20.23 2.49 -18.10
N ILE A 56 -19.84 3.33 -19.06
CA ILE A 56 -20.63 3.58 -20.27
C ILE A 56 -20.77 2.30 -21.09
N GLY A 57 -19.67 1.56 -21.31
CA GLY A 57 -19.68 0.29 -22.03
C GLY A 57 -20.59 -0.74 -21.38
N ALA A 58 -20.54 -0.87 -20.04
CA ALA A 58 -21.42 -1.77 -19.30
C ALA A 58 -22.90 -1.40 -19.46
N ILE A 59 -23.24 -0.11 -19.42
CA ILE A 59 -24.61 0.37 -19.62
C ILE A 59 -25.09 0.04 -21.04
N VAL A 60 -24.28 0.32 -22.06
CA VAL A 60 -24.63 0.01 -23.46
C VAL A 60 -24.84 -1.50 -23.65
N LEU A 61 -23.94 -2.32 -23.10
CA LEU A 61 -24.04 -3.78 -23.19
C LEU A 61 -25.31 -4.28 -22.48
N LEU A 62 -25.64 -3.74 -21.31
CA LEU A 62 -26.88 -4.03 -20.61
C LEU A 62 -28.10 -3.76 -21.50
N PHE A 63 -28.16 -2.61 -22.17
CA PHE A 63 -29.26 -2.29 -23.08
C PHE A 63 -29.36 -3.25 -24.26
N ILE A 64 -28.23 -3.64 -24.86
CA ILE A 64 -28.19 -4.61 -25.95
C ILE A 64 -28.75 -5.96 -25.49
N ILE A 65 -28.34 -6.45 -24.32
CA ILE A 65 -28.85 -7.71 -23.77
C ILE A 65 -30.36 -7.64 -23.55
N ILE A 66 -30.84 -6.55 -22.94
CA ILE A 66 -32.26 -6.32 -22.69
C ILE A 66 -33.03 -6.39 -24.00
N ILE A 67 -32.63 -5.62 -25.02
CA ILE A 67 -33.29 -5.60 -26.33
C ILE A 67 -33.27 -6.99 -26.96
N SER A 68 -32.13 -7.70 -26.91
CA SER A 68 -32.00 -9.05 -27.44
C SER A 68 -32.83 -10.09 -26.71
N LEU A 69 -33.23 -9.85 -25.46
CA LEU A 69 -34.10 -10.74 -24.69
C LEU A 69 -35.58 -10.54 -25.04
N PHE A 70 -35.95 -9.34 -25.50
CA PHE A 70 -37.32 -8.96 -25.87
C PHE A 70 -37.62 -9.11 -27.37
N HIS A 71 -36.60 -9.40 -28.19
CA HIS A 71 -36.73 -9.77 -29.59
C HIS A 71 -36.67 -11.29 -29.71
#